data_AF-A0A918N6G1-F1
#
_entry.id   AF-A0A918N6G1-F1
#
_cell.length_a   1.000
_cell.length_b   1.000
_cell.length_c   1.000
_cell.angle_alpha   90.00
_cell.angle_beta   90.00
_cell.angle_gamma   90.00
#
_symmetry.space_group_name_H-M   'P 1'
#
loop_
_entity.id
_entity.type
_entity.pdbx_description
1 polymer ?
#
loop_
_entity_poly.entity_id
_entity_poly.type
_entity_poly.pdbx_seq_one_letter_code
_entity_poly.pdbx_strand_id
1 'polypeptide(L)'
;MESLVIYNETNIYILSKLVALVRRETGHRHRLNNQDAITALIRDAAGSADERIHSYYRRFLENLTPEQLTTFKQAGIDIPRELDRKPGLIPSGQSRQFGYSTMKTG
;
A
#
# COMPACT_ATOMS: atom_id res chain seq x y z
N MET A 1 -8.07 21.80 1.31
CA MET A 1 -9.00 20.76 1.77
C MET A 1 -8.21 19.46 1.83
N GLU A 2 -7.85 19.01 3.03
CA GLU A 2 -7.18 17.70 3.18
C GLU A 2 -8.20 16.63 2.78
N SER A 3 -7.95 15.98 1.65
CA SER A 3 -8.79 14.86 1.22
C SER A 3 -8.53 13.71 2.18
N LEU A 4 -9.52 13.38 3.01
CA LEU A 4 -9.42 12.32 3.99
C LEU A 4 -9.35 10.98 3.24
N VAL A 5 -8.13 10.48 3.02
CA VAL A 5 -7.93 9.23 2.28
C VAL A 5 -8.34 8.08 3.19
N ILE A 6 -9.46 7.43 2.84
CA ILE A 6 -9.96 6.27 3.58
C ILE A 6 -9.22 5.03 3.08
N TYR A 7 -8.56 4.32 4.00
CA TYR A 7 -7.90 3.05 3.76
C TYR A 7 -8.75 1.91 4.32
N ASN A 8 -8.87 0.81 3.57
CA ASN A 8 -9.49 -0.40 4.08
C ASN A 8 -8.59 -1.08 5.12
N GLU A 9 -9.14 -2.07 5.85
CA GLU A 9 -8.41 -2.79 6.91
C GLU A 9 -7.12 -3.45 6.39
N THR A 10 -7.13 -3.94 5.15
CA THR A 10 -5.95 -4.53 4.51
C THR A 10 -4.83 -3.50 4.33
N ASN A 11 -5.17 -2.29 3.86
CA ASN A 11 -4.23 -1.19 3.69
C ASN A 11 -3.69 -0.70 5.03
N ILE A 12 -4.55 -0.60 6.05
CA ILE A 12 -4.12 -0.26 7.42
C ILE A 12 -3.14 -1.30 7.97
N TYR A 13 -3.41 -2.58 7.75
CA TYR A 13 -2.51 -3.66 8.14
C TYR A 13 -1.15 -3.57 7.42
N ILE A 14 -1.16 -3.36 6.10
CA ILE A 14 0.07 -3.24 5.30
C ILE A 14 0.89 -2.02 5.74
N LEU A 15 0.24 -0.87 5.94
CA LEU A 15 0.90 0.35 6.46
C LEU A 15 1.54 0.10 7.83
N SER A 16 0.83 -0.57 8.74
CA SER A 16 1.37 -0.90 10.06
C SER A 16 2.60 -1.81 9.98
N LYS A 17 2.64 -2.75 9.02
CA LYS A 17 3.82 -3.58 8.76
C LYS A 17 4.97 -2.76 8.17
N LEU A 18 4.69 -1.88 7.23
CA LEU A 18 5.70 -0.98 6.65
C LEU A 18 6.34 -0.09 7.70
N VAL A 19 5.55 0.51 8.62
CA VAL A 19 6.09 1.32 9.73
C VAL A 19 7.08 0.51 10.56
N ALA A 20 6.73 -0.73 10.92
CA ALA A 20 7.59 -1.57 11.74
C ALA A 20 8.91 -1.94 11.02
N LEU A 21 8.83 -2.24 9.71
CA LEU A 21 9.98 -2.62 8.91
C LEU A 21 10.90 -1.42 8.61
N VAL A 22 10.36 -0.31 8.12
CA VAL A 22 11.12 0.92 7.83
C VAL A 22 11.77 1.46 9.11
N ARG A 23 11.07 1.41 10.26
CA ARG A 23 11.69 1.77 11.55
C ARG A 23 12.85 0.85 11.92
N ARG A 24 12.74 -0.45 11.65
CA ARG A 24 13.80 -1.40 11.93
C ARG A 24 15.03 -1.15 11.05
N GLU A 25 14.82 -0.80 9.79
CA GLU A 25 15.90 -0.54 8.82
C GLU A 25 16.56 0.82 9.05
N THR A 26 15.76 1.89 9.17
CA THR A 26 16.26 3.28 9.14
C THR A 26 16.31 3.95 10.52
N GLY A 27 15.65 3.36 11.53
CA GLY A 27 15.44 3.98 12.85
C GLY A 27 14.29 5.00 12.89
N HIS A 28 13.76 5.44 11.75
CA HIS A 28 12.71 6.47 11.70
C HIS A 28 11.32 5.92 12.04
N ARG A 29 10.60 6.66 12.89
CA ARG A 29 9.24 6.30 13.28
C ARG A 29 8.21 7.16 12.56
N HIS A 30 7.50 6.55 11.63
CA HIS A 30 6.35 7.16 10.96
C HIS A 30 5.07 7.00 11.80
N ARG A 31 4.22 8.04 11.85
CA ARG A 31 2.90 8.01 12.48
C ARG A 31 1.84 8.05 11.39
N LEU A 32 0.92 7.10 11.35
CA LEU A 32 -0.13 7.01 10.33
C LEU A 32 -1.33 7.94 10.64
N ASN A 33 -1.06 9.19 11.02
CA ASN A 33 -2.08 10.14 11.48
C ASN A 33 -2.51 11.15 10.42
N ASN A 34 -1.74 11.30 9.33
CA ASN A 34 -2.07 12.18 8.22
C ASN A 34 -1.48 11.65 6.90
N GLN A 35 -1.92 12.24 5.79
CA GLN A 35 -1.52 11.81 4.45
C GLN A 35 -0.03 12.07 4.18
N ASP A 36 0.55 13.13 4.74
CA ASP A 36 1.97 13.47 4.56
C ASP A 36 2.89 12.43 5.20
N ALA A 37 2.57 11.97 6.41
CA ALA A 37 3.33 10.95 7.10
C ALA A 37 3.20 9.58 6.43
N ILE A 38 2.03 9.28 5.86
CA ILE A 38 1.86 8.08 5.01
C ILE A 38 2.72 8.21 3.75
N THR A 39 2.69 9.36 3.08
CA THR A 39 3.49 9.62 1.88
C THR A 39 4.99 9.50 2.17
N ALA A 40 5.46 10.03 3.30
CA ALA A 40 6.84 9.90 3.74
C ALA A 40 7.24 8.43 3.98
N LEU A 41 6.40 7.66 4.67
CA LEU A 41 6.62 6.22 4.86
C LEU A 41 6.71 5.48 3.52
N ILE A 42 5.82 5.79 2.57
CA ILE A 42 5.81 5.15 1.26
C ILE A 42 7.05 5.53 0.45
N ARG A 43 7.52 6.78 0.56
CA ARG A 43 8.77 7.22 -0.08
C ARG A 43 9.98 6.47 0.48
N ASP A 44 10.08 6.33 1.79
CA ASP A 44 11.15 5.56 2.43
C ASP A 44 11.09 4.08 2.01
N ALA A 45 9.89 3.52 1.96
CA ALA A 45 9.69 2.13 1.54
C ALA A 45 10.05 1.90 0.06
N ALA A 46 9.85 2.89 -0.82
CA ALA A 46 10.21 2.80 -2.23
C ALA A 46 11.72 2.85 -2.48
N GLY A 47 12.49 3.48 -1.59
CA GLY A 47 13.95 3.58 -1.66
C GLY A 47 14.71 2.55 -0.83
N SER A 48 14.01 1.69 -0.09
CA SER A 48 14.61 0.63 0.74
C SER A 48 15.28 -0.44 -0.12
N ALA A 49 16.37 -1.04 0.34
CA ALA A 49 16.95 -2.22 -0.33
C ALA A 49 16.36 -3.55 0.20
N ASP A 50 15.52 -3.50 1.23
CA ASP A 50 14.93 -4.69 1.86
C ASP A 50 13.76 -5.22 1.00
N GLU A 51 13.93 -6.44 0.47
CA GLU A 51 12.91 -7.12 -0.33
C GLU A 51 11.55 -7.27 0.39
N ARG A 52 11.56 -7.39 1.72
CA ARG A 52 10.31 -7.49 2.51
C ARG A 52 9.57 -6.17 2.50
N ILE A 53 10.29 -5.05 2.65
CA ILE A 53 9.71 -3.71 2.57
C ILE A 53 9.14 -3.48 1.17
N HIS A 54 9.92 -3.80 0.13
CA HIS A 54 9.45 -3.73 -1.25
C HIS A 54 8.20 -4.59 -1.52
N SER A 55 8.14 -5.80 -0.96
CA SER A 55 6.97 -6.70 -1.10
C SER A 55 5.71 -6.10 -0.47
N TYR A 56 5.80 -5.54 0.75
CA TYR A 56 4.67 -4.86 1.38
C TYR A 56 4.30 -3.55 0.67
N TYR A 57 5.29 -2.78 0.20
CA TYR A 57 5.08 -1.58 -0.60
C TYR A 57 4.30 -1.89 -1.89
N ARG A 58 4.71 -2.91 -2.66
CA ARG A 58 3.99 -3.32 -3.86
C ARG A 58 2.56 -3.77 -3.55
N ARG A 59 2.38 -4.59 -2.52
CA ARG A 59 1.05 -5.03 -2.06
C ARG A 59 0.17 -3.85 -1.63
N PHE A 60 0.73 -2.81 -1.03
CA PHE A 60 -0.01 -1.60 -0.69
C PHE A 60 -0.56 -0.94 -1.96
N LEU A 61 0.32 -0.67 -2.93
CA LEU A 61 -0.07 -0.02 -4.19
C LEU A 61 -1.09 -0.85 -4.99
N GLU A 62 -1.00 -2.18 -4.97
CA GLU A 62 -1.98 -3.07 -5.59
C GLU A 62 -3.38 -2.93 -5.01
N ASN A 63 -3.52 -2.54 -3.74
CA ASN A 63 -4.80 -2.38 -3.05
C ASN A 63 -5.34 -0.94 -3.09
N LEU A 64 -4.61 0.00 -3.70
CA LEU A 64 -5.07 1.38 -3.85
C LEU A 64 -6.02 1.54 -5.04
N THR A 65 -6.92 2.51 -4.91
CA THR A 65 -7.75 2.99 -6.03
C THR A 65 -6.92 3.81 -7.02
N PRO A 66 -7.34 3.94 -8.28
CA PRO A 66 -6.65 4.78 -9.27
C PRO A 66 -6.48 6.24 -8.82
N GLU A 67 -7.48 6.79 -8.12
CA GLU A 67 -7.43 8.15 -7.58
C GLU A 67 -6.34 8.28 -6.51
N GLN A 68 -6.26 7.32 -5.58
CA GLN A 68 -5.22 7.28 -4.55
C GLN A 68 -3.82 7.13 -5.15
N LEU A 69 -3.67 6.29 -6.17
CA LEU A 69 -2.41 6.15 -6.91
C LEU A 69 -2.01 7.46 -7.57
N THR A 70 -2.96 8.19 -8.15
CA THR A 70 -2.71 9.51 -8.75
C THR A 70 -2.22 10.52 -7.72
N THR A 71 -2.81 10.54 -6.52
CA THR A 71 -2.35 11.39 -5.41
C THR A 71 -0.90 11.10 -5.03
N PHE A 72 -0.51 9.82 -4.91
CA PHE A 72 0.87 9.45 -4.60
C PHE A 72 1.85 9.79 -5.73
N LYS A 73 1.44 9.66 -6.99
CA LYS A 73 2.24 10.12 -8.14
C LYS A 73 2.47 11.63 -8.11
N GLN A 74 1.42 12.41 -7.84
CA GLN A 74 1.53 13.86 -7.70
C GLN A 74 2.44 14.26 -6.53
N ALA A 75 2.51 13.43 -5.49
CA ALA A 75 3.45 13.59 -4.37
C ALA A 75 4.89 13.14 -4.68
N GLY A 76 5.19 12.74 -5.93
CA GLY A 76 6.53 12.36 -6.39
C GLY A 76 6.97 10.96 -5.97
N ILE A 77 6.04 10.06 -5.62
CA ILE A 77 6.38 8.64 -5.42
C ILE A 77 6.47 7.96 -6.78
N ASP A 78 7.59 7.27 -7.01
CA ASP A 78 7.80 6.49 -8.22
C ASP A 78 6.94 5.22 -8.15
N ILE A 79 5.88 5.17 -8.96
CA ILE A 79 4.96 4.03 -9.00
C ILE A 79 5.36 3.13 -10.17
N PRO A 80 5.58 1.82 -9.94
CA PRO A 80 5.90 0.88 -11.01
C PRO A 80 4.92 0.96 -12.16
N ARG A 81 5.43 1.05 -13.39
CA ARG A 81 4.64 1.17 -14.64
C ARG A 81 3.60 0.05 -14.83
N GLU A 82 3.81 -1.09 -14.19
CA GLU A 82 2.86 -2.22 -14.18
C GLU A 82 1.53 -1.85 -13.49
N LEU A 83 1.59 -1.06 -12.42
CA LEU A 83 0.43 -0.59 -11.67
C LEU A 83 -0.20 0.66 -12.30
N ASP A 84 0.58 1.37 -13.13
CA ASP A 84 0.11 2.44 -13.99
C ASP A 84 -0.86 1.95 -15.08
N ARG A 85 -0.72 0.67 -15.47
CA ARG A 85 -1.49 0.03 -16.53
C ARG A 85 -2.71 -0.75 -16.03
N LYS A 86 -3.13 -0.60 -14.76
CA LYS A 86 -4.41 -1.19 -14.32
C LYS A 86 -5.48 -0.74 -15.31
N PRO A 87 -6.07 -1.64 -16.14
CA PRO A 87 -7.07 -1.26 -17.10
C PRO A 87 -8.34 -1.02 -16.30
N GLY A 88 -8.47 0.22 -15.84
CA GLY A 88 -9.73 0.82 -15.48
C GLY A 88 -9.76 1.79 -14.28
N LEU A 89 -10.44 2.93 -14.35
CA LEU A 89 -11.40 3.44 -15.35
C LEU A 89 -12.52 2.44 -15.79
N ILE A 90 -12.48 1.21 -15.27
CA ILE A 90 -13.38 0.06 -15.37
C ILE A 90 -13.01 -0.85 -14.17
N PRO A 91 -13.97 -1.24 -13.33
CA PRO A 91 -13.71 -1.98 -12.10
C PRO A 91 -13.30 -3.43 -12.41
N SER A 92 -12.01 -3.75 -12.39
CA SER A 92 -11.59 -5.14 -12.30
C SER A 92 -11.80 -5.63 -10.85
N GLY A 93 -12.99 -6.15 -10.60
CA GLY A 93 -13.39 -6.80 -9.35
C GLY A 93 -12.67 -8.12 -9.12
N GLN A 94 -11.36 -8.09 -8.89
CA GLN A 94 -10.67 -9.19 -8.25
C GLN A 94 -10.56 -8.91 -6.75
N SER A 95 -11.69 -9.14 -6.07
CA SER A 95 -11.66 -9.57 -4.69
C SER A 95 -10.73 -10.77 -4.62
N ARG A 96 -9.58 -10.65 -3.95
CA ARG A 96 -8.76 -11.81 -3.58
C ARG A 96 -9.65 -12.72 -2.74
N GLN A 97 -10.23 -13.75 -3.36
CA GLN A 97 -10.91 -14.81 -2.64
C GLN A 97 -9.86 -15.49 -1.75
N PHE A 98 -9.82 -15.12 -0.47
CA PHE A 98 -9.24 -15.97 0.55
C PHE A 98 -10.13 -17.20 0.64
N GLY A 99 -9.75 -18.26 -0.06
CA GLY A 99 -10.41 -19.55 0.06
C GLY A 99 -10.23 -20.09 1.47
N TYR A 100 -11.25 -19.96 2.31
CA TYR A 100 -11.39 -20.85 3.46
C TYR A 100 -11.80 -22.21 2.91
N SER A 101 -10.84 -23.13 2.76
CA SER A 101 -11.14 -24.54 2.59
C SER A 101 -11.87 -25.03 3.85
N THR A 102 -13.19 -25.13 3.77
CA THR A 102 -13.98 -25.91 4.72
C THR A 102 -13.63 -27.38 4.50
N MET A 103 -12.84 -27.95 5.41
CA MET A 103 -12.69 -29.40 5.51
C MET A 103 -14.05 -29.99 5.88
N LYS A 104 -14.64 -30.77 4.97
CA LYS A 104 -15.82 -31.59 5.23
C LYS A 104 -15.42 -32.73 6.18
N THR A 105 -16.13 -32.83 7.28
CA THR A 105 -16.22 -34.02 8.14
C THR A 105 -16.85 -35.16 7.35
N GLY A 106 -16.22 -36.33 7.39
CA GLY A 106 -16.73 -37.62 6.93
C GLY A 106 -16.38 -38.68 7.95
#